data_AF-A0A947M2U3-F1
#
_entry.id   AF-A0A947M2U3-F1
#
_cell.length_a   1.000
_cell.length_b   1.000
_cell.length_c   1.000
_cell.angle_alpha   90.00
_cell.angle_beta   90.00
_cell.angle_gamma   90.00
#
_symmetry.space_group_name_H-M   'P 1'
#
loop_
_entity.id
_entity.type
_entity.pdbx_description
1 polymer ?
#
loop_
_entity_poly.entity_id
_entity_poly.type
_entity_poly.pdbx_seq_one_letter_code
_entity_poly.pdbx_strand_id
1 'polypeptide(L)'
;YTALALMARTVLAHYIPRALPLQSVLLAILLVAGAYGFMPLNTKYPDHAALRALPLTQRVAACPEPCTFFMFNNNIGIMHNTALYADRPHGSRFASFWFLPGILHKIETNAPDGATARTTYSQMLATDFDKYKPQLLFIGRFALKKDSPEIFDFGAFFAADPTFAAQWRKYNKTGTITTTNADYYAGTALDNDNPIIFDIYERQK
;
A
#
# COMPACT_ATOMS: atom_id res chain seq x y z
N TYR A 1 9.57 13.09 66.81
CA TYR A 1 8.45 12.95 65.85
C TYR A 1 8.22 14.18 64.96
N THR A 2 8.74 15.36 65.28
CA THR A 2 8.49 16.60 64.51
C THR A 2 9.44 16.81 63.32
N ALA A 3 10.68 16.33 63.38
CA ALA A 3 11.67 16.55 62.30
C ALA A 3 11.41 15.72 61.03
N LEU A 4 10.96 14.46 61.18
CA LEU A 4 10.71 13.56 60.04
C LEU A 4 9.50 14.03 59.19
N ALA A 5 8.47 14.57 59.84
CA ALA A 5 7.30 15.13 59.17
C ALA A 5 7.62 16.41 58.39
N LEU A 6 8.60 17.19 58.86
CA LEU A 6 9.05 18.41 58.19
C LEU A 6 9.88 18.11 56.94
N MET A 7 10.78 17.11 57.02
CA MET A 7 11.54 16.61 55.86
C MET A 7 10.64 15.97 54.81
N ALA A 8 9.67 15.15 55.22
CA ALA A 8 8.71 14.54 54.28
C ALA A 8 7.92 15.62 53.51
N ARG A 9 7.47 16.69 54.17
CA ARG A 9 6.77 17.81 53.52
C ARG A 9 7.63 18.59 52.53
N THR A 10 8.91 18.81 52.84
CA THR A 10 9.83 19.55 51.94
C THR A 10 10.21 18.71 50.73
N VAL A 11 10.46 17.42 50.90
CA VAL A 11 10.75 16.51 49.79
C VAL A 11 9.52 16.33 48.89
N LEU A 12 8.32 16.12 49.46
CA LEU A 12 7.08 16.03 48.66
C LEU A 12 6.79 17.35 47.90
N ALA A 13 7.01 18.52 48.50
CA ALA A 13 6.78 19.80 47.82
C ALA A 13 7.82 20.14 46.73
N HIS A 14 9.00 19.49 46.76
CA HIS A 14 10.05 19.69 45.77
C HIS A 14 9.95 18.68 44.60
N TYR A 15 9.42 17.48 44.86
CA TYR A 15 9.26 16.41 43.88
C TYR A 15 7.84 16.30 43.28
N ILE A 16 6.81 16.85 43.93
CA ILE A 16 5.50 17.03 43.30
C ILE A 16 5.63 18.26 42.40
N PRO A 17 5.56 18.13 41.06
CA PRO A 17 5.58 19.30 40.19
C PRO A 17 4.46 20.24 40.65
N ARG A 18 4.82 21.49 40.97
CA ARG A 18 3.84 22.56 41.22
C ARG A 18 2.79 22.44 40.12
N ALA A 19 1.53 22.24 40.51
CA ALA A 19 0.42 22.11 39.59
C ALA A 19 0.61 23.10 38.44
N LEU A 20 0.63 22.60 37.20
CA LEU A 20 0.80 23.43 36.01
C LEU A 20 -0.07 24.67 36.18
N PRO A 21 0.49 25.89 36.06
CA PRO A 21 -0.30 27.10 36.29
C PRO A 21 -1.51 27.05 35.36
N LEU A 22 -2.69 27.40 35.89
CA LEU A 22 -3.97 27.31 35.17
C LEU A 22 -3.90 27.93 33.77
N GLN A 23 -3.09 28.99 33.61
CA GLN A 23 -2.81 29.65 32.34
C GLN A 23 -2.18 28.72 31.29
N SER A 24 -1.23 27.85 31.67
CA SER A 24 -0.63 26.86 30.78
C SER A 24 -1.62 25.78 30.36
N VAL A 25 -2.51 25.36 31.28
CA VAL A 25 -3.57 24.39 30.97
C VAL A 25 -4.58 25.00 29.99
N LEU A 26 -5.03 26.24 30.24
CA LEU A 26 -5.95 26.96 29.37
C LEU A 26 -5.35 27.21 27.99
N LEU A 27 -4.07 27.60 27.92
CA LEU A 27 -3.37 27.77 26.64
C LEU A 27 -3.28 26.44 25.87
N ALA A 28 -2.96 25.33 26.54
CA ALA A 28 -2.94 24.02 25.90
C ALA A 28 -4.32 23.63 25.36
N ILE A 29 -5.40 23.85 26.13
CA ILE A 29 -6.77 23.59 25.68
C ILE A 29 -7.12 24.47 24.48
N LEU A 30 -6.78 25.76 24.49
CA LEU A 30 -7.01 26.67 23.37
C LEU A 30 -6.21 26.26 22.13
N LEU A 31 -4.97 25.81 22.29
CA LEU A 31 -4.16 25.30 21.18
C LEU A 31 -4.74 24.01 20.60
N VAL A 32 -5.21 23.08 21.44
CA VAL A 32 -5.87 21.84 20.98
C VAL A 32 -7.22 22.13 20.33
N ALA A 33 -8.04 22.99 20.92
CA ALA A 33 -9.33 23.38 20.36
C ALA A 33 -9.16 24.18 19.06
N GLY A 34 -8.18 25.08 19.00
CA GLY A 34 -7.79 25.80 17.79
C GLY A 34 -7.29 24.84 16.72
N ALA A 35 -6.36 23.95 17.06
CA ALA A 35 -5.86 22.92 16.14
C ALA A 35 -6.99 22.04 15.60
N TYR A 36 -7.94 21.62 16.45
CA TYR A 36 -9.11 20.85 16.02
C TYR A 36 -10.09 21.67 15.16
N GLY A 37 -10.25 22.96 15.42
CA GLY A 37 -11.07 23.86 14.60
C GLY A 37 -10.47 24.10 13.21
N PHE A 38 -9.13 24.20 13.11
CA PHE A 38 -8.42 24.39 11.83
C PHE A 38 -8.13 23.08 11.10
N MET A 39 -7.91 21.98 11.82
CA MET A 39 -7.61 20.64 11.32
C MET A 39 -8.45 19.62 12.11
N PRO A 40 -9.76 19.52 11.83
CA PRO A 40 -10.59 18.53 12.50
C PRO A 40 -10.05 17.14 12.25
N LEU A 41 -10.16 16.27 13.25
CA LEU A 41 -9.79 14.86 13.10
C LEU A 41 -10.61 14.28 11.95
N ASN A 42 -9.92 13.71 10.95
CA ASN A 42 -10.59 13.01 9.88
C ASN A 42 -11.14 11.69 10.41
N THR A 43 -12.43 11.66 10.74
CA THR A 43 -13.14 10.47 11.20
C THR A 43 -13.52 9.52 10.07
N LYS A 44 -13.23 9.88 8.81
CA LYS A 44 -13.56 9.05 7.64
C LYS A 44 -12.51 8.00 7.32
N TYR A 45 -11.33 8.03 7.97
CA TYR A 45 -10.31 7.01 7.72
C TYR A 45 -10.89 5.61 7.95
N PRO A 46 -10.61 4.64 7.07
CA PRO A 46 -11.13 3.30 7.22
C PRO A 46 -10.52 2.65 8.46
N ASP A 47 -11.36 2.03 9.28
CA ASP A 47 -10.90 1.23 10.42
C ASP A 47 -10.37 -0.14 9.96
N HIS A 48 -9.78 -0.88 10.89
CA HIS A 48 -9.22 -2.21 10.60
C HIS A 48 -10.28 -3.22 10.13
N ALA A 49 -11.53 -3.10 10.57
CA ALA A 49 -12.61 -4.00 10.16
C ALA A 49 -13.01 -3.72 8.70
N ALA A 50 -13.13 -2.45 8.32
CA ALA A 50 -13.34 -2.01 6.95
C ALA A 50 -12.22 -2.51 6.03
N LEU A 51 -10.95 -2.36 6.41
CA LEU A 51 -9.81 -2.81 5.61
C LEU A 51 -9.76 -4.35 5.42
N ARG A 52 -10.19 -5.12 6.44
CA ARG A 52 -10.37 -6.58 6.34
C ARG A 52 -11.52 -6.98 5.42
N ALA A 53 -12.56 -6.16 5.36
CA ALA A 53 -13.75 -6.40 4.55
C ALA A 53 -13.56 -6.03 3.06
N LEU A 54 -12.44 -5.40 2.69
CA LEU A 54 -12.20 -5.00 1.30
C LEU A 54 -12.13 -6.20 0.35
N PRO A 55 -12.64 -6.07 -0.89
CA PRO A 55 -12.71 -7.18 -1.84
C PRO A 55 -11.36 -7.85 -2.12
N LEU A 56 -10.29 -7.06 -2.30
CA LEU A 56 -8.93 -7.58 -2.51
C LEU A 56 -8.43 -8.33 -1.27
N THR A 57 -8.61 -7.76 -0.09
CA THR A 57 -8.22 -8.38 1.19
C THR A 57 -8.91 -9.72 1.39
N GLN A 58 -10.24 -9.76 1.22
CA GLN A 58 -11.01 -11.00 1.35
C GLN A 58 -10.58 -12.04 0.31
N ARG A 59 -10.30 -11.61 -0.92
CA ARG A 59 -9.86 -12.52 -1.99
C ARG A 59 -8.51 -13.17 -1.69
N VAL A 60 -7.58 -12.41 -1.11
CA VAL A 60 -6.27 -12.90 -0.67
C VAL A 60 -6.39 -13.78 0.56
N ALA A 61 -7.21 -13.40 1.54
CA ALA A 61 -7.44 -14.18 2.76
C ALA A 61 -8.06 -15.56 2.48
N ALA A 62 -8.94 -15.64 1.47
CA ALA A 62 -9.57 -16.89 1.04
C ALA A 62 -8.62 -17.85 0.30
N CYS A 63 -7.38 -17.43 0.02
CA CYS A 63 -6.39 -18.27 -0.64
C CYS A 63 -5.84 -19.37 0.32
N PRO A 64 -5.88 -20.66 -0.07
CA PRO A 64 -5.41 -21.76 0.78
C PRO A 64 -3.91 -21.66 1.12
N GLU A 65 -3.55 -22.01 2.35
CA GLU A 65 -2.14 -21.96 2.78
C GLU A 65 -1.30 -23.12 2.23
N PRO A 66 -0.01 -22.87 1.93
CA PRO A 66 0.66 -21.58 1.93
C PRO A 66 0.24 -20.72 0.73
N CYS A 67 -0.10 -19.45 0.97
CA CYS A 67 -0.44 -18.50 -0.09
C CYS A 67 0.41 -17.24 -0.03
N THR A 68 1.07 -16.93 -1.15
CA THR A 68 1.67 -15.65 -1.44
C THR A 68 0.93 -15.03 -2.62
N PHE A 69 0.83 -13.69 -2.65
CA PHE A 69 0.16 -13.00 -3.74
C PHE A 69 1.07 -11.95 -4.35
N PHE A 70 0.91 -11.67 -5.63
CA PHE A 70 1.57 -10.56 -6.29
C PHE A 70 0.54 -9.52 -6.70
N MET A 71 0.91 -8.25 -6.62
CA MET A 71 0.06 -7.15 -7.04
C MET A 71 0.88 -6.17 -7.87
N PHE A 72 0.43 -5.95 -9.10
CA PHE A 72 0.91 -4.89 -9.97
C PHE A 72 -0.08 -3.74 -9.89
N ASN A 73 0.35 -2.62 -9.31
CA ASN A 73 -0.45 -1.42 -9.21
C ASN A 73 0.44 -0.16 -9.25
N ASN A 74 -0.20 1.00 -9.28
CA ASN A 74 0.46 2.29 -9.18
C ASN A 74 0.53 2.83 -7.73
N ASN A 75 0.05 2.07 -6.74
CA ASN A 75 -0.14 2.58 -5.38
C ASN A 75 0.22 1.55 -4.30
N ILE A 76 1.32 1.82 -3.60
CA ILE A 76 1.83 0.98 -2.52
C ILE A 76 0.84 0.74 -1.37
N GLY A 77 -0.04 1.70 -1.07
CA GLY A 77 -0.94 1.59 0.09
C GLY A 77 -2.02 0.52 -0.08
N ILE A 78 -2.49 0.28 -1.31
CA ILE A 78 -3.46 -0.80 -1.60
C ILE A 78 -2.81 -2.16 -1.31
N MET A 79 -1.58 -2.35 -1.79
CA MET A 79 -0.86 -3.61 -1.63
C MET A 79 -0.50 -3.87 -0.16
N HIS A 80 0.05 -2.88 0.55
CA HIS A 80 0.40 -3.03 1.96
C HIS A 80 -0.82 -3.34 2.84
N ASN A 81 -1.93 -2.62 2.65
CA ASN A 81 -3.16 -2.90 3.40
C ASN A 81 -3.66 -4.31 3.08
N THR A 82 -3.68 -4.70 1.81
CA THR A 82 -4.10 -6.06 1.42
C THR A 82 -3.23 -7.12 2.10
N ALA A 83 -1.90 -6.99 2.07
CA ALA A 83 -0.99 -7.95 2.70
C ALA A 83 -1.18 -8.03 4.22
N LEU A 84 -1.26 -6.87 4.89
CA LEU A 84 -1.39 -6.79 6.34
C LEU A 84 -2.72 -7.38 6.83
N TYR A 85 -3.83 -7.01 6.20
CA TYR A 85 -5.16 -7.39 6.68
C TYR A 85 -5.63 -8.75 6.18
N ALA A 86 -5.05 -9.29 5.11
CA ALA A 86 -5.26 -10.67 4.70
C ALA A 86 -4.34 -11.66 5.43
N ASP A 87 -3.34 -11.16 6.15
CA ASP A 87 -2.28 -11.96 6.76
C ASP A 87 -1.60 -12.91 5.74
N ARG A 88 -1.20 -12.32 4.59
CA ARG A 88 -0.51 -13.02 3.51
C ARG A 88 0.68 -12.21 2.99
N PRO A 89 1.81 -12.86 2.70
CA PRO A 89 2.98 -12.17 2.15
C PRO A 89 2.76 -11.76 0.69
N HIS A 90 3.25 -10.56 0.35
CA HIS A 90 3.40 -10.12 -1.04
C HIS A 90 4.65 -10.74 -1.66
N GLY A 91 4.48 -11.43 -2.77
CA GLY A 91 5.48 -12.22 -3.48
C GLY A 91 6.29 -11.43 -4.50
N SER A 92 6.72 -10.21 -4.16
CA SER A 92 7.69 -9.47 -4.95
C SER A 92 8.46 -8.46 -4.12
N ARG A 93 9.64 -8.08 -4.60
CA ARG A 93 10.40 -6.93 -4.09
C ARG A 93 9.75 -5.58 -4.45
N PHE A 94 8.85 -5.55 -5.43
CA PHE A 94 8.27 -4.31 -5.95
C PHE A 94 6.90 -4.06 -5.36
N ALA A 95 6.87 -3.18 -4.36
CA ALA A 95 5.62 -2.74 -3.75
C ALA A 95 4.78 -1.85 -4.69
N SER A 96 5.43 -1.22 -5.66
CA SER A 96 4.84 -0.46 -6.76
C SER A 96 5.82 -0.39 -7.93
N PHE A 97 5.32 -0.07 -9.12
CA PHE A 97 6.09 -0.05 -10.37
C PHE A 97 6.52 1.37 -10.76
N TRP A 98 7.08 2.10 -9.80
CA TRP A 98 7.51 3.51 -9.97
C TRP A 98 8.50 3.72 -11.12
N PHE A 99 9.25 2.68 -11.50
CA PHE A 99 10.21 2.72 -12.60
C PHE A 99 9.55 2.65 -13.99
N LEU A 100 8.33 2.11 -14.09
CA LEU A 100 7.69 1.76 -15.35
C LEU A 100 7.51 2.97 -16.29
N PRO A 101 7.02 4.15 -15.83
CA PRO A 101 6.91 5.32 -16.69
C PRO A 101 8.25 5.74 -17.32
N GLY A 102 9.35 5.63 -16.56
CA GLY A 102 10.69 5.95 -17.06
C GLY A 102 11.18 4.98 -18.12
N ILE A 103 10.90 3.68 -17.96
CA ILE A 103 11.25 2.67 -18.98
C ILE A 103 10.42 2.89 -20.25
N LEU A 104 9.11 3.12 -20.11
CA LEU A 104 8.22 3.37 -21.23
C LEU A 104 8.66 4.59 -22.03
N HIS A 105 8.93 5.71 -21.37
CA HIS A 105 9.41 6.92 -22.01
C HIS A 105 10.71 6.69 -22.80
N LYS A 106 11.65 5.94 -22.22
CA LYS A 106 12.91 5.59 -22.89
C LYS A 106 12.70 4.69 -24.11
N ILE A 107 11.78 3.74 -24.05
CA ILE A 107 11.44 2.89 -25.20
C ILE A 107 10.77 3.73 -26.30
N GLU A 108 9.78 4.56 -25.95
CA GLU A 108 9.08 5.43 -26.90
C GLU A 108 10.03 6.41 -27.62
N THR A 109 11.07 6.88 -26.92
CA THR A 109 12.07 7.83 -27.45
C THR A 109 13.29 7.15 -28.08
N ASN A 110 13.29 5.81 -28.20
CA ASN A 110 14.43 5.01 -28.67
C ASN A 110 15.74 5.29 -27.91
N ALA A 111 15.64 5.63 -26.62
CA ALA A 111 16.80 5.78 -25.77
C ALA A 111 17.51 4.41 -25.59
N PRO A 112 18.85 4.37 -25.65
CA PRO A 112 19.60 3.11 -25.74
C PRO A 112 19.44 2.20 -24.52
N ASP A 113 19.04 2.74 -23.37
CA ASP A 113 18.92 2.00 -22.11
C ASP A 113 17.48 1.57 -21.79
N GLY A 114 16.47 1.94 -22.58
CA GLY A 114 15.07 1.56 -22.35
C GLY A 114 14.84 0.04 -22.44
N ALA A 115 15.34 -0.58 -23.50
CA ALA A 115 15.24 -2.04 -23.69
C ALA A 115 16.04 -2.82 -22.64
N THR A 116 17.23 -2.33 -22.28
CA THR A 116 18.07 -2.89 -21.21
C THR A 116 17.35 -2.82 -19.87
N ALA A 117 16.78 -1.66 -19.51
CA ALA A 117 16.03 -1.50 -18.28
C ALA A 117 14.82 -2.44 -18.24
N ARG A 118 14.03 -2.52 -19.31
CA ARG A 118 12.91 -3.48 -19.41
C ARG A 118 13.38 -4.90 -19.10
N THR A 119 14.46 -5.35 -19.74
CA THR A 119 15.01 -6.69 -19.55
C THR A 119 15.43 -6.93 -18.10
N THR A 120 16.14 -5.98 -17.48
CA THR A 120 16.56 -6.06 -16.08
C THR A 120 15.36 -6.23 -15.14
N TYR A 121 14.32 -5.41 -15.29
CA TYR A 121 13.13 -5.51 -14.43
C TYR A 121 12.30 -6.75 -14.72
N SER A 122 12.19 -7.20 -15.99
CA SER A 122 11.59 -8.49 -16.32
C SER A 122 12.27 -9.64 -15.59
N GLN A 123 13.60 -9.67 -15.58
CA GLN A 123 14.37 -10.72 -14.90
C GLN A 123 14.19 -10.69 -13.38
N MET A 124 14.10 -9.50 -12.78
CA MET A 124 13.79 -9.37 -11.36
C MET A 124 12.39 -9.91 -11.04
N LEU A 125 11.38 -9.62 -11.86
CA LEU A 125 10.03 -10.19 -11.72
C LEU A 125 10.03 -11.70 -11.90
N ALA A 126 10.74 -12.21 -12.90
CA ALA A 126 10.87 -13.66 -13.11
C ALA A 126 11.50 -14.35 -11.90
N THR A 127 12.53 -13.74 -11.31
CA THR A 127 13.18 -14.22 -10.08
C THR A 127 12.20 -14.24 -8.91
N ASP A 128 11.41 -13.19 -8.74
CA ASP A 128 10.41 -13.12 -7.67
C ASP A 128 9.31 -14.17 -7.88
N PHE A 129 8.82 -14.36 -9.12
CA PHE A 129 7.79 -15.36 -9.44
C PHE A 129 8.28 -16.79 -9.22
N ASP A 130 9.56 -17.03 -9.46
CA ASP A 130 10.18 -18.33 -9.22
C ASP A 130 10.42 -18.60 -7.73
N LYS A 131 10.90 -17.58 -7.01
CA LYS A 131 11.20 -17.64 -5.57
C LYS A 131 9.92 -17.79 -4.74
N TYR A 132 8.99 -16.84 -4.86
CA TYR A 132 7.83 -16.73 -3.99
C TYR A 132 6.65 -17.57 -4.45
N LYS A 133 6.63 -17.94 -5.74
CA LYS A 133 5.59 -18.74 -6.36
C LYS A 133 4.16 -18.27 -6.01
N PRO A 134 3.81 -17.00 -6.28
CA PRO A 134 2.50 -16.48 -5.92
C PRO A 134 1.38 -17.33 -6.50
N GLN A 135 0.34 -17.56 -5.71
CA GLN A 135 -0.84 -18.32 -6.09
C GLN A 135 -1.85 -17.41 -6.78
N LEU A 136 -1.88 -16.14 -6.38
CA LEU A 136 -2.73 -15.09 -6.93
C LEU A 136 -1.88 -13.95 -7.48
N LEU A 137 -2.20 -13.49 -8.69
CA LEU A 137 -1.70 -12.23 -9.24
C LEU A 137 -2.87 -11.26 -9.41
N PHE A 138 -2.70 -10.03 -8.95
CA PHE A 138 -3.61 -8.92 -9.20
C PHE A 138 -2.93 -7.91 -10.11
N ILE A 139 -3.35 -7.85 -11.37
CA ILE A 139 -2.75 -6.98 -12.39
C ILE A 139 -3.67 -5.79 -12.62
N GLY A 140 -3.28 -4.63 -12.10
CA GLY A 140 -4.01 -3.39 -12.27
C GLY A 140 -4.09 -2.98 -13.74
N ARG A 141 -5.29 -2.66 -14.20
CA ARG A 141 -5.55 -2.09 -15.52
C ARG A 141 -5.39 -0.57 -15.44
N PHE A 142 -4.34 -0.05 -16.05
CA PHE A 142 -4.13 1.40 -16.13
C PHE A 142 -3.81 1.84 -17.54
N ALA A 143 -4.35 3.00 -17.91
CA ALA A 143 -3.99 3.69 -19.13
C ALA A 143 -2.63 4.37 -18.95
N LEU A 144 -1.76 4.25 -19.96
CA LEU A 144 -0.44 4.89 -19.94
C LEU A 144 -0.50 6.40 -20.16
N LYS A 145 -1.54 6.86 -20.85
CA LYS A 145 -1.78 8.26 -21.19
C LYS A 145 -3.17 8.64 -20.70
N LYS A 146 -3.29 9.87 -20.20
CA LYS A 146 -4.59 10.44 -19.86
C LYS A 146 -5.49 10.37 -21.10
N ASP A 147 -6.70 9.87 -20.93
CA ASP A 147 -7.72 9.71 -21.97
C ASP A 147 -7.41 8.67 -23.07
N SER A 148 -6.38 7.84 -22.91
CA SER A 148 -6.14 6.72 -23.82
C SER A 148 -7.03 5.52 -23.46
N PRO A 149 -7.72 4.90 -24.43
CA PRO A 149 -8.40 3.63 -24.21
C PRO A 149 -7.42 2.45 -24.08
N GLU A 150 -6.15 2.66 -24.41
CA GLU A 150 -5.13 1.62 -24.34
C GLU A 150 -4.69 1.35 -22.90
N ILE A 151 -4.95 0.13 -22.44
CA ILE A 151 -4.53 -0.37 -21.13
C ILE A 151 -3.15 -1.00 -21.29
N PHE A 152 -2.25 -0.69 -20.36
CA PHE A 152 -0.93 -1.33 -20.31
C PHE A 152 -1.05 -2.85 -20.18
N ASP A 153 -0.51 -3.58 -21.15
CA ASP A 153 -0.41 -5.04 -21.10
C ASP A 153 0.85 -5.47 -20.34
N PHE A 154 0.68 -5.71 -19.03
CA PHE A 154 1.74 -6.19 -18.15
C PHE A 154 2.41 -7.46 -18.66
N GLY A 155 1.61 -8.44 -19.08
CA GLY A 155 2.09 -9.73 -19.53
C GLY A 155 2.95 -9.59 -20.78
N ALA A 156 2.41 -8.92 -21.81
CA ALA A 156 3.12 -8.71 -23.07
C ALA A 156 4.39 -7.85 -22.90
N PHE A 157 4.33 -6.79 -22.09
CA PHE A 157 5.47 -5.91 -21.89
C PHE A 157 6.67 -6.64 -21.28
N PHE A 158 6.46 -7.37 -20.19
CA PHE A 158 7.54 -8.07 -19.50
C PHE A 158 7.93 -9.39 -20.18
N ALA A 159 7.02 -10.02 -20.95
CA ALA A 159 7.30 -11.23 -21.73
C ALA A 159 8.25 -11.04 -22.92
N ALA A 160 8.71 -9.81 -23.17
CA ALA A 160 9.86 -9.58 -24.03
C ALA A 160 11.13 -10.29 -23.52
N ASP A 161 11.25 -10.55 -22.21
CA ASP A 161 12.27 -11.43 -21.64
C ASP A 161 11.73 -12.87 -21.54
N PRO A 162 12.46 -13.87 -22.06
CA PRO A 162 12.00 -15.26 -22.10
C PRO A 162 11.87 -15.90 -20.71
N THR A 163 12.67 -15.46 -19.73
CA THR A 163 12.64 -15.98 -18.36
C THR A 163 11.33 -15.57 -17.68
N PHE A 164 10.94 -14.30 -17.84
CA PHE A 164 9.63 -13.83 -17.38
C PHE A 164 8.51 -14.53 -18.14
N ALA A 165 8.59 -14.63 -19.47
CA ALA A 165 7.56 -15.29 -20.29
C ALA A 165 7.30 -16.73 -19.83
N ALA A 166 8.34 -17.48 -19.46
CA ALA A 166 8.21 -18.84 -18.93
C ALA A 166 7.49 -18.88 -17.57
N GLN A 167 7.72 -17.90 -16.69
CA GLN A 167 7.00 -17.80 -15.41
C GLN A 167 5.54 -17.36 -15.63
N TRP A 168 5.30 -16.38 -16.49
CA TRP A 168 3.97 -15.84 -16.78
C TRP A 168 3.00 -16.90 -17.34
N ARG A 169 3.49 -17.83 -18.18
CA ARG A 169 2.67 -18.94 -18.72
C ARG A 169 2.10 -19.90 -17.68
N LYS A 170 2.60 -19.88 -16.45
CA LYS A 170 2.10 -20.71 -15.34
C LYS A 170 0.82 -20.14 -14.74
N TYR A 171 0.28 -19.06 -15.28
CA TYR A 171 -0.86 -18.35 -14.71
C TYR A 171 -1.99 -18.22 -15.73
N ASN A 172 -3.22 -18.45 -15.28
CA ASN A 172 -4.43 -18.25 -16.08
C ASN A 172 -5.24 -17.12 -15.49
N LYS A 173 -5.76 -16.24 -16.34
CA LYS A 173 -6.73 -15.23 -15.92
C LYS A 173 -8.02 -15.92 -15.50
N THR A 174 -8.43 -15.73 -14.25
CA THR A 174 -9.64 -16.35 -13.67
C THR A 174 -10.75 -15.37 -13.41
N GLY A 175 -10.47 -14.06 -13.45
CA GLY A 175 -11.51 -13.06 -13.30
C GLY A 175 -10.99 -11.63 -13.22
N THR A 176 -11.82 -10.78 -12.65
CA THR A 176 -11.54 -9.37 -12.39
C THR A 176 -12.08 -8.98 -11.03
N ILE A 177 -11.48 -7.98 -10.41
CA ILE A 177 -11.98 -7.36 -9.20
C ILE A 177 -11.84 -5.84 -9.30
N THR A 178 -12.86 -5.14 -8.86
CA THR A 178 -12.92 -3.69 -8.88
C THR A 178 -12.95 -3.17 -7.46
N THR A 179 -12.20 -2.10 -7.22
CA THR A 179 -12.16 -1.34 -5.97
C THR A 179 -12.06 0.14 -6.33
N THR A 180 -12.02 1.04 -5.35
CA THR A 180 -11.83 2.47 -5.56
C THR A 180 -10.68 3.00 -4.71
N ASN A 181 -10.24 4.25 -4.94
CA ASN A 181 -9.32 4.87 -3.98
C ASN A 181 -10.03 5.21 -2.65
N ALA A 182 -11.32 5.55 -2.69
CA ALA A 182 -12.13 5.83 -1.50
C ALA A 182 -12.08 4.67 -0.50
N ASP A 183 -12.08 3.42 -0.99
CA ASP A 183 -11.98 2.20 -0.16
C ASP A 183 -10.74 2.17 0.76
N TYR A 184 -9.62 2.77 0.34
CA TYR A 184 -8.34 2.75 1.07
C TYR A 184 -7.94 4.10 1.66
N TYR A 185 -8.47 5.19 1.10
CA TYR A 185 -7.98 6.54 1.35
C TYR A 185 -9.09 7.52 1.74
N ALA A 186 -10.18 7.00 2.31
CA ALA A 186 -11.32 7.80 2.76
C ALA A 186 -10.91 9.00 3.63
N GLY A 187 -11.41 10.18 3.26
CA GLY A 187 -11.11 11.47 3.84
C GLY A 187 -9.71 12.04 3.55
N THR A 188 -8.96 11.49 2.60
CA THR A 188 -7.71 12.08 2.10
C THR A 188 -7.92 12.79 0.76
N ALA A 189 -6.88 13.44 0.22
CA ALA A 189 -6.90 13.98 -1.14
C ALA A 189 -7.04 12.92 -2.24
N LEU A 190 -6.86 11.63 -1.91
CA LEU A 190 -7.05 10.51 -2.81
C LEU A 190 -8.44 9.86 -2.65
N ASP A 191 -9.31 10.37 -1.78
CA ASP A 191 -10.68 9.90 -1.61
C ASP A 191 -11.51 10.20 -2.85
N ASN A 192 -11.57 9.25 -3.77
CA ASN A 192 -12.37 9.32 -4.99
C ASN A 192 -12.86 7.94 -5.41
N ASP A 193 -14.05 7.93 -6.01
CA ASP A 193 -14.73 6.72 -6.50
C ASP A 193 -14.19 6.25 -7.86
N ASN A 194 -13.01 6.70 -8.28
CA ASN A 194 -12.43 6.27 -9.55
C ASN A 194 -12.16 4.76 -9.47
N PRO A 195 -12.74 3.96 -10.38
CA PRO A 195 -12.61 2.52 -10.33
C PRO A 195 -11.17 2.10 -10.63
N ILE A 196 -10.65 1.22 -9.79
CA ILE A 196 -9.37 0.53 -9.97
C ILE A 196 -9.72 -0.92 -10.25
N ILE A 197 -9.45 -1.35 -11.49
CA ILE A 197 -9.79 -2.69 -11.95
C ILE A 197 -8.52 -3.53 -11.97
N PHE A 198 -8.57 -4.71 -11.36
CA PHE A 198 -7.51 -5.70 -11.40
C PHE A 198 -7.96 -6.92 -12.18
N ASP A 199 -7.11 -7.40 -13.09
CA ASP A 199 -7.20 -8.75 -13.60
C ASP A 199 -6.64 -9.72 -12.56
N ILE A 200 -7.39 -10.78 -12.28
CA ILE A 200 -6.98 -11.84 -11.36
C ILE A 200 -6.41 -12.98 -12.20
N TYR A 201 -5.21 -13.41 -11.84
CA TYR A 201 -4.61 -14.62 -12.37
C TYR A 201 -4.32 -15.61 -11.26
N GLU A 202 -4.58 -16.89 -11.53
CA GLU A 202 -4.24 -17.98 -10.64
C GLU A 202 -3.14 -18.84 -11.23
N ARG A 203 -2.25 -19.31 -10.37
CA ARG A 203 -1.20 -20.25 -10.76
C ARG A 203 -1.83 -21.61 -11.10
N GLN A 204 -1.43 -22.17 -12.23
CA GLN A 204 -1.76 -23.53 -12.65
C GLN A 204 -1.17 -24.54 -11.65
N LYS A 205 -1.91 -25.60 -11.35
CA LYS A 205 -1.48 -26.70 -10.46
C LYS A 205 -0.39 -27.55 -11.11
#